data_AF-A0A483R0A1-F1
#
_entry.id   AF-A0A483R0A1-F1
#
_cell.length_a   1.000
_cell.length_b   1.000
_cell.length_c   1.000
_cell.angle_alpha   90.00
_cell.angle_beta   90.00
_cell.angle_gamma   90.00
#
_symmetry.space_group_name_H-M   'P 1'
#
loop_
_entity.id
_entity.type
_entity.pdbx_description
1 polymer ?
#
loop_
_entity_poly.entity_id
_entity_poly.type
_entity_poly.pdbx_seq_one_letter_code
_entity_poly.pdbx_strand_id
1 'polypeptide(L)'
;AILATVSKKPFTFIVETERGLNFSIRAVPRAGSGRTIQLVSELAGTPGPAKAWEESNPYESLLVSLNRAVRQGSVPGEYQSVPVTSEVLQVPAGLRATADRVWVGHHLKVVRYSLDNVSLSARMVRESDFWQPGTRAVMFSTPAGLLTAGGRMQIWVTTSDEGVKR
;
A
#
# COMPACT_ATOMS: atom_id res chain seq x y z
N ALA A 1 11.10 -15.61 -1.08
CA ALA A 1 12.06 -16.64 -1.51
C ALA A 1 13.45 -16.27 -0.98
N ILE A 2 14.25 -17.25 -0.57
CA ILE A 2 15.67 -17.04 -0.24
C ILE A 2 16.49 -17.64 -1.38
N LEU A 3 17.34 -16.82 -1.98
CA LEU A 3 18.25 -17.22 -3.05
C LEU A 3 19.67 -17.32 -2.47
N ALA A 4 20.30 -18.49 -2.62
CA ALA A 4 21.67 -18.73 -2.19
C ALA A 4 22.48 -19.35 -3.32
N THR A 5 23.76 -19.05 -3.38
CA THR A 5 24.70 -19.60 -4.36
C THR A 5 26.05 -19.85 -3.71
N VAL A 6 26.73 -20.90 -4.19
CA VAL A 6 28.09 -21.25 -3.78
C VAL A 6 29.13 -20.84 -4.83
N SER A 7 28.70 -20.13 -5.89
CA SER A 7 29.60 -19.67 -6.95
C SER A 7 30.65 -18.70 -6.41
N LYS A 8 31.90 -18.93 -6.79
CA LYS A 8 33.04 -18.05 -6.49
C LYS A 8 33.37 -17.09 -7.64
N LYS A 9 32.69 -17.22 -8.78
CA LYS A 9 32.87 -16.35 -9.96
C LYS A 9 31.75 -15.32 -10.02
N PRO A 10 31.97 -14.12 -10.59
CA PRO A 10 30.89 -13.17 -10.85
C PRO A 10 29.74 -13.82 -11.61
N PHE A 11 28.50 -13.55 -11.19
CA PHE A 11 27.30 -14.08 -11.80
C PHE A 11 26.19 -13.03 -11.78
N THR A 12 25.20 -13.20 -12.65
CA THR A 12 23.99 -12.40 -12.65
C THR A 12 22.82 -13.33 -12.36
N PHE A 13 21.95 -12.94 -11.44
CA PHE A 13 20.67 -13.60 -11.27
C PHE A 13 19.56 -12.63 -11.68
N ILE A 14 18.59 -13.18 -12.40
CA ILE A 14 17.42 -12.46 -12.90
C ILE A 14 16.22 -13.07 -12.18
N VAL A 15 15.45 -12.22 -11.51
CA VAL A 15 14.19 -12.61 -10.88
C VAL A 15 13.08 -11.95 -11.68
N GLU A 16 12.25 -12.77 -12.31
CA GLU A 16 11.01 -12.33 -12.94
C GLU A 16 9.85 -12.75 -12.02
N THR A 17 8.98 -11.79 -11.72
CA THR A 17 7.74 -12.07 -10.99
C THR A 17 6.62 -12.41 -11.96
N GLU A 18 5.55 -13.04 -11.48
CA GLU A 18 4.35 -13.37 -12.28
C GLU A 18 3.72 -12.15 -12.96
N ARG A 19 3.97 -10.94 -12.44
CA ARG A 19 3.48 -9.68 -13.01
C ARG A 19 4.48 -9.02 -13.98
N GLY A 20 5.56 -9.70 -14.36
CA GLY A 20 6.55 -9.20 -15.32
C GLY A 20 7.52 -8.16 -14.75
N LEU A 21 7.57 -7.97 -13.42
CA LEU A 21 8.68 -7.22 -12.80
C LEU A 21 9.96 -8.04 -12.92
N ASN A 22 10.98 -7.42 -13.51
CA ASN A 22 12.28 -8.02 -13.77
C ASN A 22 13.36 -7.33 -12.94
N PHE A 23 14.01 -8.10 -12.07
CA PHE A 23 15.15 -7.64 -11.28
C PHE A 23 16.41 -8.36 -11.73
N SER A 24 17.41 -7.61 -12.17
CA SER A 24 18.73 -8.17 -12.49
C SER A 24 19.74 -7.70 -11.45
N ILE A 25 20.38 -8.66 -10.77
CA ILE A 25 21.44 -8.37 -9.82
C ILE A 25 22.71 -9.04 -10.31
N ARG A 26 23.71 -8.20 -10.62
CA ARG A 26 25.07 -8.64 -10.86
C ARG A 26 25.81 -8.75 -9.53
N ALA A 27 26.12 -9.97 -9.13
CA ALA A 27 26.84 -10.26 -7.90
C ALA A 27 28.31 -10.59 -8.19
N VAL A 28 29.21 -10.02 -7.38
CA VAL A 28 30.64 -10.34 -7.38
C VAL A 28 30.97 -10.93 -6.01
N PRO A 29 31.13 -12.26 -5.89
CA PRO A 29 31.48 -12.90 -4.63
C PRO A 29 32.77 -12.34 -4.02
N ARG A 30 32.77 -12.09 -2.72
CA ARG A 30 33.95 -11.72 -1.93
C ARG A 30 34.00 -12.57 -0.67
N ALA A 31 35.21 -12.89 -0.21
CA ALA A 31 35.39 -13.57 1.07
C ALA A 31 34.91 -12.66 2.22
N GLY A 32 34.09 -13.20 3.13
CA GLY A 32 33.55 -12.47 4.28
C GLY A 32 32.08 -12.82 4.57
N SER A 33 31.48 -12.09 5.52
CA SER A 33 30.06 -12.22 5.86
C SER A 33 29.17 -11.78 4.70
N GLY A 34 28.19 -12.62 4.35
CA GLY A 34 27.16 -12.27 3.36
C GLY A 34 26.33 -11.06 3.81
N ARG A 35 25.74 -10.35 2.85
CA ARG A 35 24.76 -9.28 3.10
C ARG A 35 23.39 -9.76 2.64
N THR A 36 22.37 -9.50 3.46
CA THR A 36 20.97 -9.74 3.07
C THR A 36 20.43 -8.47 2.41
N ILE A 37 19.88 -8.63 1.21
CA ILE A 37 19.21 -7.56 0.47
C ILE A 37 17.73 -7.93 0.39
N GLN A 38 16.86 -7.03 0.86
CA GLN A 38 15.42 -7.15 0.66
C GLN A 38 15.02 -6.26 -0.52
N LEU A 39 14.47 -6.88 -1.56
CA LEU A 39 13.89 -6.15 -2.68
C LEU A 39 12.45 -5.81 -2.32
N VAL A 40 12.15 -4.51 -2.33
CA VAL A 40 10.79 -3.99 -2.15
C VAL A 40 10.41 -3.32 -3.46
N SER A 41 9.45 -3.89 -4.17
CA SER A 41 8.91 -3.30 -5.40
C SER A 41 7.58 -2.63 -5.11
N GLU A 42 7.39 -1.45 -5.69
CA GLU A 42 6.05 -0.92 -5.87
C GLU A 42 5.37 -1.75 -6.98
N LEU A 43 4.24 -2.38 -6.64
CA LEU A 43 3.48 -3.23 -7.58
C LEU A 43 2.43 -2.43 -8.38
N ALA A 44 2.26 -1.14 -8.07
CA ALA A 44 1.33 -0.26 -8.75
C ALA A 44 1.80 0.00 -10.19
N GLY A 45 0.87 0.02 -11.15
CA GLY A 45 1.18 0.14 -12.58
C GLY A 45 1.76 -1.12 -13.24
N THR A 46 2.04 -2.19 -12.49
CA THR A 46 2.48 -3.46 -13.08
C THR A 46 1.28 -4.19 -13.69
N PRO A 47 1.34 -4.70 -14.94
CA PRO A 47 0.26 -5.51 -15.51
C PRO A 47 -0.05 -6.69 -14.57
N GLY A 48 -1.30 -6.82 -14.16
CA GLY A 48 -1.75 -7.87 -13.25
C GLY A 48 -3.24 -8.14 -13.44
N PRO A 49 -3.77 -9.21 -12.83
CA PRO A 49 -5.16 -9.63 -13.04
C PRO A 49 -6.18 -8.54 -12.62
N ALA A 50 -5.80 -7.65 -11.70
CA ALA A 50 -6.59 -6.47 -11.32
C ALA A 50 -6.93 -5.52 -12.49
N LYS A 51 -6.11 -5.46 -13.55
CA LYS A 51 -6.34 -4.55 -14.68
C LYS A 51 -7.69 -4.78 -15.34
N ALA A 52 -7.99 -6.03 -15.70
CA ALA A 52 -9.24 -6.38 -16.37
C ALA A 52 -10.46 -6.07 -15.49
N TRP A 53 -10.34 -6.28 -14.17
CA TRP A 53 -11.40 -5.95 -13.22
C TRP A 53 -11.60 -4.43 -13.08
N GLU A 54 -10.52 -3.65 -12.99
CA GLU A 54 -10.61 -2.20 -12.88
C GLU A 54 -11.17 -1.54 -14.15
N GLU A 55 -10.76 -2.00 -15.33
CA GLU A 55 -11.16 -1.41 -16.62
C GLU A 55 -12.55 -1.87 -17.10
N SER A 56 -13.09 -2.97 -16.55
CA SER A 56 -14.42 -3.48 -16.90
C SER A 56 -15.58 -2.82 -16.15
N ASN A 57 -15.30 -2.02 -15.12
CA ASN A 57 -16.31 -1.41 -14.26
C ASN A 57 -16.31 0.12 -14.40
N PRO A 58 -17.48 0.79 -14.37
CA PRO A 58 -17.53 2.23 -14.18
C PRO A 58 -16.79 2.64 -12.91
N TYR A 59 -16.05 3.74 -12.97
CA TYR A 59 -15.11 4.16 -11.93
C TYR A 59 -15.75 4.29 -10.53
N GLU A 60 -16.95 4.85 -10.43
CA GLU A 60 -17.66 4.99 -9.15
C GLU A 60 -18.05 3.62 -8.57
N SER A 61 -18.54 2.71 -9.41
CA SER A 61 -18.89 1.35 -9.01
C SER A 61 -17.66 0.55 -8.57
N LEU A 62 -16.51 0.80 -9.21
CA LEU A 62 -15.22 0.24 -8.84
C LEU A 62 -14.82 0.68 -7.43
N LEU A 63 -14.84 1.98 -7.14
CA LEU A 63 -14.47 2.51 -5.81
C LEU A 63 -15.40 1.99 -4.70
N VAL A 64 -16.71 1.92 -4.95
CA VAL A 64 -17.67 1.38 -3.97
C VAL A 64 -17.39 -0.09 -3.68
N SER A 65 -17.18 -0.89 -4.71
CA SER A 65 -16.90 -2.33 -4.58
C SER A 65 -15.58 -2.56 -3.85
N LEU A 66 -14.54 -1.81 -4.21
CA LEU A 66 -13.23 -1.83 -3.59
C LEU A 66 -13.30 -1.50 -2.09
N ASN A 67 -13.92 -0.36 -1.74
CA ASN A 67 -14.06 0.09 -0.35
C ASN A 67 -14.85 -0.91 0.49
N ARG A 68 -15.93 -1.50 -0.07
CA ARG A 68 -16.71 -2.53 0.63
C ARG A 68 -15.87 -3.77 0.94
N ALA A 69 -15.11 -4.26 -0.03
CA ALA A 69 -14.29 -5.45 0.13
C ALA A 69 -13.20 -5.27 1.21
N VAL A 70 -12.43 -4.16 1.15
CA VAL A 70 -11.37 -3.90 2.15
C VAL A 70 -11.91 -3.65 3.55
N ARG A 71 -13.12 -3.08 3.67
CA ARG A 71 -13.79 -2.88 4.97
C ARG A 71 -14.18 -4.21 5.61
N GLN A 72 -14.58 -5.19 4.80
CA GLN A 72 -14.90 -6.55 5.25
C GLN A 72 -13.65 -7.39 5.56
N GLY A 73 -12.45 -6.85 5.34
CA GLY A 73 -11.18 -7.54 5.55
C GLY A 73 -10.81 -8.50 4.42
N SER A 74 -11.57 -8.49 3.32
CA SER A 74 -11.32 -9.32 2.15
C SER A 74 -10.31 -8.67 1.22
N VAL A 75 -9.64 -9.50 0.40
CA VAL A 75 -8.83 -9.01 -0.71
C VAL A 75 -9.79 -8.63 -1.86
N PRO A 76 -9.80 -7.38 -2.33
CA PRO A 76 -10.77 -6.92 -3.34
C PRO A 76 -10.46 -7.48 -4.74
N GLY A 77 -11.36 -8.29 -5.28
CA GLY A 77 -11.20 -8.85 -6.63
C GLY A 77 -9.82 -9.49 -6.81
N GLU A 78 -9.11 -9.06 -7.86
CA GLU A 78 -7.77 -9.53 -8.24
C GLU A 78 -6.61 -8.68 -7.67
N TYR A 79 -6.87 -7.94 -6.59
CA TYR A 79 -5.85 -7.14 -5.90
C TYR A 79 -4.89 -8.05 -5.13
N GLN A 80 -3.69 -7.55 -4.85
CA GLN A 80 -2.71 -8.26 -4.04
C GLN A 80 -2.46 -7.55 -2.72
N SER A 81 -2.46 -8.31 -1.63
CA SER A 81 -1.98 -7.82 -0.33
C SER A 81 -0.46 -7.78 -0.36
N VAL A 82 0.11 -6.61 -0.08
CA VAL A 82 1.56 -6.39 -0.06
C VAL A 82 2.01 -5.93 1.33
N PRO A 83 3.27 -6.17 1.74
CA PRO A 83 3.76 -5.67 3.03
C PRO A 83 3.75 -4.14 3.06
N VAL A 84 3.49 -3.58 4.24
CA VAL A 84 3.69 -2.16 4.52
C VAL A 84 5.18 -1.85 4.45
N THR A 85 5.54 -0.78 3.77
CA THR A 85 6.93 -0.41 3.51
C THR A 85 7.18 1.06 3.81
N SER A 86 6.66 1.96 2.96
CA SER A 86 6.91 3.41 3.02
C SER A 86 5.63 4.23 3.01
N GLU A 87 4.48 3.60 3.24
CA GLU A 87 3.18 4.26 3.27
C GLU A 87 3.09 5.25 4.44
N VAL A 88 3.01 6.53 4.12
CA VAL A 88 2.82 7.62 5.08
C VAL A 88 1.54 8.36 4.74
N LEU A 89 0.81 8.76 5.78
CA LEU A 89 -0.36 9.61 5.66
C LEU A 89 -0.13 10.91 6.42
N GLN A 90 -0.29 12.04 5.73
CA GLN A 90 -0.36 13.34 6.37
C GLN A 90 -1.64 13.42 7.20
N VAL A 91 -1.50 13.81 8.46
CA VAL A 91 -2.62 13.92 9.40
C VAL A 91 -2.56 15.24 10.16
N PRO A 92 -3.70 15.80 10.58
CA PRO A 92 -3.74 16.95 11.45
C PRO A 92 -2.92 16.78 12.74
N ALA A 93 -2.45 17.90 13.29
CA ALA A 93 -1.69 17.92 14.54
C ALA A 93 -2.46 17.27 15.69
N GLY A 94 -1.78 16.44 16.49
CA GLY A 94 -2.39 15.69 17.58
C GLY A 94 -2.95 14.33 17.17
N LEU A 95 -2.86 13.96 15.89
CA LEU A 95 -3.15 12.62 15.38
C LEU A 95 -1.86 11.92 14.94
N ARG A 96 -1.90 10.59 14.90
CA ARG A 96 -0.84 9.75 14.33
C ARG A 96 -1.48 8.66 13.48
N ALA A 97 -1.04 8.54 12.23
CA ALA A 97 -1.44 7.44 11.36
C ALA A 97 -0.28 6.44 11.22
N THR A 98 -0.59 5.16 11.34
CA THR A 98 0.36 4.05 11.14
C THR A 98 -0.24 3.10 10.11
N ALA A 99 0.49 2.79 9.04
CA ALA A 99 0.01 1.87 8.00
C ALA A 99 -0.01 0.42 8.52
N ASP A 100 -1.13 -0.27 8.32
CA ASP A 100 -1.35 -1.64 8.80
C ASP A 100 -1.36 -2.66 7.65
N ARG A 101 -2.00 -2.30 6.53
CA ARG A 101 -2.18 -3.18 5.36
C ARG A 101 -2.21 -2.37 4.08
N VAL A 102 -1.70 -2.98 3.01
CA VAL A 102 -1.67 -2.38 1.68
C VAL A 102 -2.24 -3.40 0.68
N TRP A 103 -3.14 -2.94 -0.17
CA TRP A 103 -3.62 -3.67 -1.33
C TRP A 103 -3.30 -2.89 -2.59
N VAL A 104 -2.75 -3.58 -3.59
CA VAL A 104 -2.31 -2.97 -4.85
C VAL A 104 -3.02 -3.63 -6.02
N GLY A 105 -3.74 -2.82 -6.79
CA GLY A 105 -4.40 -3.18 -8.04
C GLY A 105 -3.51 -2.88 -9.25
N HIS A 106 -4.11 -2.34 -10.31
CA HIS A 106 -3.37 -1.85 -11.47
C HIS A 106 -3.20 -0.32 -11.42
N HIS A 107 -4.30 0.41 -11.35
CA HIS A 107 -4.34 1.88 -11.26
C HIS A 107 -4.53 2.39 -9.83
N LEU A 108 -5.07 1.55 -8.93
CA LEU A 108 -5.40 1.94 -7.57
C LEU A 108 -4.59 1.18 -6.52
N LYS A 109 -4.27 1.89 -5.45
CA LYS A 109 -3.64 1.36 -4.23
C LYS A 109 -4.50 1.76 -3.04
N VAL A 110 -4.83 0.80 -2.19
CA VAL A 110 -5.55 1.03 -0.94
C VAL A 110 -4.62 0.77 0.23
N VAL A 111 -4.53 1.73 1.14
CA VAL A 111 -3.80 1.56 2.40
C VAL A 111 -4.78 1.69 3.56
N ARG A 112 -4.76 0.72 4.47
CA ARG A 112 -5.44 0.84 5.77
C ARG A 112 -4.44 1.36 6.79
N TYR A 113 -4.82 2.41 7.50
CA TYR A 113 -4.07 2.98 8.60
C TYR A 113 -4.83 2.80 9.93
N SER A 114 -4.09 2.57 11.00
CA SER A 114 -4.52 2.86 12.36
C SER A 114 -4.31 4.35 12.64
N LEU A 115 -5.39 5.06 12.94
CA LEU A 115 -5.37 6.47 13.32
C LEU A 115 -5.57 6.61 14.83
N ASP A 116 -4.54 7.12 15.51
CA ASP A 116 -4.50 7.33 16.94
C ASP A 116 -4.62 8.82 17.29
N ASN A 117 -5.50 9.17 18.22
CA ASN A 117 -5.52 10.50 18.83
C ASN A 117 -4.53 10.56 19.98
N VAL A 118 -3.36 11.14 19.72
CA VAL A 118 -2.28 11.29 20.70
C VAL A 118 -2.41 12.55 21.55
N SER A 119 -3.52 13.29 21.41
CA SER A 119 -3.80 14.48 22.22
C SER A 119 -4.68 14.17 23.44
N LEU A 120 -4.69 15.09 24.41
CA LEU A 120 -5.48 14.99 25.64
C LEU A 120 -6.96 15.37 25.45
N SER A 121 -7.35 15.80 24.25
CA SER A 121 -8.71 16.26 23.93
C SER A 121 -9.33 15.43 22.81
N ALA A 122 -10.65 15.30 22.79
CA ALA A 122 -11.35 14.73 21.64
C ALA A 122 -11.10 15.57 20.37
N ARG A 123 -10.98 14.90 19.23
CA ARG A 123 -10.67 15.49 17.93
C ARG A 123 -11.77 15.14 16.94
N MET A 124 -12.33 16.14 16.28
CA MET A 124 -13.16 15.90 15.10
C MET A 124 -12.23 15.68 13.89
N VAL A 125 -12.46 14.61 13.14
CA VAL A 125 -11.79 14.30 11.88
C VAL A 125 -12.81 14.23 10.75
N ARG A 126 -12.39 14.67 9.57
CA ARG A 126 -13.17 14.63 8.33
C ARG A 126 -12.34 13.97 7.24
N GLU A 127 -12.99 13.38 6.26
CA GLU A 127 -12.32 12.73 5.12
C GLU A 127 -11.38 13.71 4.39
N SER A 128 -11.75 14.99 4.33
CA SER A 128 -10.96 16.08 3.76
C SER A 128 -9.60 16.27 4.42
N ASP A 129 -9.48 15.91 5.71
CA ASP A 129 -8.23 16.09 6.46
C ASP A 129 -7.12 15.13 6.00
N PHE A 130 -7.49 14.08 5.25
CA PHE A 130 -6.59 13.05 4.75
C PHE A 130 -6.41 13.11 3.24
N TRP A 131 -6.95 14.14 2.58
CA TRP A 131 -6.82 14.34 1.15
C TRP A 131 -5.39 14.75 0.80
N GLN A 132 -4.82 14.08 -0.20
CA GLN A 132 -3.54 14.41 -0.82
C GLN A 132 -3.68 14.27 -2.34
N PRO A 133 -2.76 14.83 -3.14
CA PRO A 133 -2.72 14.57 -4.58
C PRO A 133 -2.75 13.06 -4.87
N GLY A 134 -3.67 12.64 -5.72
CA GLY A 134 -3.89 11.23 -6.05
C GLY A 134 -4.86 10.48 -5.14
N THR A 135 -5.35 11.06 -4.03
CA THR A 135 -6.42 10.49 -3.22
C THR A 135 -7.72 10.41 -4.02
N ARG A 136 -8.33 9.23 -4.06
CA ARG A 136 -9.57 8.93 -4.78
C ARG A 136 -10.73 8.61 -3.85
N ALA A 137 -10.44 8.02 -2.70
CA ALA A 137 -11.42 7.81 -1.65
C ALA A 137 -10.75 7.78 -0.28
N VAL A 138 -11.47 8.26 0.73
CA VAL A 138 -11.15 8.09 2.15
C VAL A 138 -12.37 7.50 2.82
N MET A 139 -12.17 6.50 3.67
CA MET A 139 -13.25 5.82 4.39
C MET A 139 -12.84 5.59 5.83
N PHE A 140 -13.74 5.85 6.77
CA PHE A 140 -13.53 5.60 8.20
C PHE A 140 -14.22 4.30 8.63
N SER A 141 -13.68 3.65 9.67
CA SER A 141 -14.31 2.48 10.27
C SER A 141 -15.64 2.81 10.95
N THR A 142 -15.77 4.04 11.44
CA THR A 142 -16.93 4.54 12.17
C THR A 142 -17.51 5.77 11.47
N PRO A 143 -18.85 5.92 11.42
CA PRO A 143 -19.48 7.08 10.78
C PRO A 143 -19.23 8.40 11.53
N ALA A 144 -18.96 8.32 12.84
CA ALA A 144 -18.65 9.48 13.65
C ALA A 144 -17.17 9.86 13.48
N GLY A 145 -16.93 11.08 13.00
CA GLY A 145 -15.59 11.68 12.94
C GLY A 145 -15.04 12.11 14.30
N LEU A 146 -15.75 11.89 15.41
CA LEU A 146 -15.26 12.25 16.74
C LEU A 146 -14.36 11.14 17.30
N LEU A 147 -13.06 11.42 17.41
CA LEU A 147 -12.07 10.54 18.02
C LEU A 147 -11.76 11.03 19.43
N THR A 148 -12.08 10.23 20.45
CA THR A 148 -11.80 10.56 21.86
C THR A 148 -10.31 10.70 22.13
N ALA A 149 -9.93 11.35 23.23
CA ALA A 149 -8.53 11.42 23.67
C ALA A 149 -7.97 10.02 23.91
N GLY A 150 -6.80 9.72 23.34
CA GLY A 150 -6.22 8.37 23.35
C GLY A 150 -6.99 7.33 22.52
N GLY A 151 -8.06 7.72 21.84
CA GLY A 151 -8.88 6.84 21.01
C GLY A 151 -8.17 6.45 19.71
N ARG A 152 -8.65 5.35 19.11
CA ARG A 152 -8.16 4.82 17.83
C ARG A 152 -9.31 4.52 16.88
N MET A 153 -9.11 4.75 15.59
CA MET A 153 -9.98 4.27 14.52
C MET A 153 -9.17 3.73 13.35
N GLN A 154 -9.81 2.98 12.45
CA GLN A 154 -9.20 2.60 11.18
C GLN A 154 -9.68 3.52 10.07
N ILE A 155 -8.76 3.86 9.16
CA ILE A 155 -9.06 4.61 7.96
C ILE A 155 -8.48 3.89 6.74
N TRP A 156 -9.20 3.91 5.63
CA TRP A 156 -8.74 3.41 4.35
C TRP A 156 -8.58 4.58 3.41
N VAL A 157 -7.42 4.67 2.77
CA VAL A 157 -7.13 5.68 1.76
C VAL A 157 -6.84 4.98 0.45
N THR A 158 -7.67 5.24 -0.55
CA THR A 158 -7.50 4.76 -1.92
C THR A 158 -6.82 5.87 -2.72
N THR A 159 -5.71 5.53 -3.36
CA THR A 159 -4.89 6.43 -4.18
C THR A 159 -4.78 5.87 -5.60
N SER A 160 -4.55 6.76 -6.57
CA SER A 160 -4.24 6.36 -7.95
C SER A 160 -2.84 6.83 -8.35
N ASP A 161 -2.16 6.05 -9.20
CA ASP A 161 -0.85 6.42 -9.75
C ASP A 161 -0.86 7.68 -10.63
N GLU A 162 -2.02 8.11 -11.17
CA GLU A 162 -2.14 9.34 -11.96
C GLU A 162 -1.74 10.62 -11.19
N GLY A 163 -1.73 10.59 -9.86
CA GLY A 163 -1.44 11.75 -9.01
C GLY A 163 0.04 11.95 -8.67
N VAL A 164 0.88 10.93 -8.89
CA VAL A 164 2.31 11.00 -8.60
C VAL A 164 3.02 11.40 -9.89
N LYS A 165 3.26 12.71 -10.08
CA LYS A 165 4.24 13.15 -11.09
C LYS A 165 5.58 12.52 -10.70
N ARG A 166 6.08 11.61 -11.56
CA ARG A 166 7.46 11.12 -11.51
C ARG A 166 8.46 12.26 -11.65
#